data_AF-A0A829QJ72-F1
#
_entry.id   AF-A0A829QJ72-F1
#
_cell.length_a   1.000
_cell.length_b   1.000
_cell.length_c   1.000
_cell.angle_alpha   90.00
_cell.angle_beta   90.00
_cell.angle_gamma   90.00
#
_symmetry.space_group_name_H-M   'P 1'
#
loop_
_entity.id
_entity.type
_entity.pdbx_description
1 polymer ?
#
loop_
_entity_poly.entity_id
_entity_poly.type
_entity_poly.pdbx_seq_one_letter_code
_entity_poly.pdbx_strand_id
1 'polypeptide(L)'
;MVIALVPSRGSIGMAAPIVLILCRLVQGFATGGEYGTSATYMSEAATRERRGFFSSFQYVTLVGGHVLAQFTLLIILTVFDTAQVHEFGWRIAFATGGVAAIVVYWLRRTMDESLSEEQLAAIKAGADTSSGSMRELLTRYRKPLLLCFLITMGGTLAFYTYSVNAPAIVKAAYKDQAMTATWINLAGLIFLMLLQPVGGIISDKVGRKPLLLFFGFGGVVYTYVLITYLPQVHAPIVSFLLVAVSYVLLTGYTSINALVKSELFPSHVRALGVGVGYALANSVFGGTAPLIYQALKEHDQVPLFIGYVTVCIAISLVVYLFFLKNKSQTYLDREQGSAFNR
;
A
#
# COMPACT_ATOMS: atom_id res chain seq x y z
N MET A 1 -16.29 10.94 8.07
CA MET A 1 -17.55 11.14 8.81
C MET A 1 -18.77 11.25 7.90
N VAL A 2 -18.76 12.08 6.84
CA VAL A 2 -19.91 12.22 5.92
C VAL A 2 -20.44 10.87 5.44
N ILE A 3 -19.58 9.95 5.00
CA ILE A 3 -19.95 8.59 4.55
C ILE A 3 -20.80 7.81 5.59
N ALA A 4 -20.51 7.95 6.88
CA ALA A 4 -21.25 7.26 7.94
C ALA A 4 -22.68 7.81 8.13
N LEU A 5 -22.89 9.07 7.74
CA LEU A 5 -24.15 9.80 7.91
C LEU A 5 -25.01 9.80 6.63
N VAL A 6 -24.49 9.30 5.50
CA VAL A 6 -25.26 9.29 4.23
C VAL A 6 -26.50 8.40 4.39
N PRO A 7 -27.72 8.95 4.18
CA PRO A 7 -28.95 8.17 4.16
C PRO A 7 -28.91 7.06 3.10
N SER A 8 -29.68 5.99 3.30
CA SER A 8 -29.69 4.87 2.35
C SER A 8 -30.28 5.30 1.00
N ARG A 9 -30.04 4.50 -0.05
CA ARG A 9 -30.65 4.70 -1.37
C ARG A 9 -32.18 4.78 -1.28
N GLY A 10 -32.80 4.10 -0.31
CA GLY A 10 -34.24 4.16 -0.07
C GLY A 10 -34.74 5.54 0.35
N SER A 11 -33.91 6.36 1.02
CA SER A 11 -34.31 7.68 1.51
C SER A 11 -34.04 8.82 0.52
N ILE A 12 -32.89 8.80 -0.16
CA ILE A 12 -32.44 9.91 -1.02
C ILE A 12 -32.19 9.51 -2.48
N GLY A 13 -32.61 8.30 -2.88
CA GLY A 13 -32.51 7.82 -4.25
C GLY A 13 -31.08 7.82 -4.79
N MET A 14 -30.89 8.31 -6.01
CA MET A 14 -29.59 8.36 -6.69
C MET A 14 -28.61 9.37 -6.09
N ALA A 15 -29.05 10.26 -5.20
CA ALA A 15 -28.14 11.19 -4.52
C ALA A 15 -27.17 10.47 -3.57
N ALA A 16 -27.59 9.35 -2.96
CA ALA A 16 -26.75 8.54 -2.07
C ALA A 16 -25.43 8.07 -2.73
N PRO A 17 -25.47 7.32 -3.86
CA PRO A 17 -24.23 6.89 -4.52
C PRO A 17 -23.41 8.07 -5.05
N ILE A 18 -24.01 9.16 -5.51
CA ILE A 18 -23.28 10.36 -5.97
C ILE A 18 -22.47 10.97 -4.81
N VAL A 19 -23.09 11.18 -3.65
CA VAL A 19 -22.41 11.73 -2.47
C VAL A 19 -21.29 10.79 -2.01
N LEU A 20 -21.51 9.47 -2.03
CA LEU A 20 -20.50 8.49 -1.70
C LEU A 20 -19.30 8.54 -2.66
N ILE A 21 -19.55 8.68 -3.97
CA ILE A 21 -18.50 8.83 -4.99
C ILE A 21 -17.70 10.11 -4.73
N LEU A 22 -18.37 11.24 -4.50
CA LEU A 22 -17.69 12.52 -4.21
C LEU A 22 -16.83 12.41 -2.95
N CYS A 23 -17.35 11.81 -1.88
CA CYS A 23 -16.59 11.57 -0.66
C CYS A 23 -15.35 10.69 -0.91
N ARG A 24 -15.50 9.64 -1.73
CA ARG A 24 -14.39 8.74 -2.09
C ARG A 24 -13.32 9.44 -2.94
N LEU A 25 -13.72 10.33 -3.85
CA LEU A 25 -12.79 11.15 -4.62
C LEU A 25 -11.98 12.06 -3.70
N VAL A 26 -12.63 12.78 -2.79
CA VAL A 26 -11.95 13.66 -1.82
C VAL A 26 -10.97 12.86 -0.94
N GLN A 27 -11.38 11.69 -0.43
CA GLN A 27 -10.48 10.81 0.34
C GLN A 27 -9.30 10.31 -0.49
N GLY A 28 -9.53 9.97 -1.76
CA GLY A 28 -8.50 9.54 -2.70
C GLY A 28 -7.45 10.62 -2.95
N PHE A 29 -7.89 11.86 -3.20
CA PHE A 29 -6.98 13.00 -3.38
C PHE A 29 -6.16 13.30 -2.12
N ALA A 30 -6.80 13.32 -0.95
CA ALA A 30 -6.11 13.54 0.33
C ALA A 30 -5.04 12.47 0.58
N THR A 31 -5.41 11.19 0.44
CA THR A 31 -4.49 10.07 0.72
C THR A 31 -3.37 9.98 -0.33
N GLY A 32 -3.68 10.27 -1.61
CA GLY A 32 -2.71 10.20 -2.70
C GLY A 32 -1.62 11.26 -2.60
N GLY A 33 -1.96 12.48 -2.18
CA GLY A 33 -1.00 13.57 -2.00
C GLY A 33 -0.03 13.32 -0.84
N GLU A 34 -0.49 12.68 0.23
CA GLU A 34 0.31 12.44 1.43
C GLU A 34 1.31 11.29 1.31
N TYR A 35 1.08 10.33 0.39
CA TYR A 35 1.97 9.18 0.25
C TYR A 35 3.38 9.59 -0.17
N GLY A 36 3.49 10.44 -1.20
CA GLY A 36 4.79 10.87 -1.75
C GLY A 36 5.60 11.70 -0.75
N THR A 37 4.94 12.60 -0.03
CA THR A 37 5.58 13.45 1.00
C THR A 37 6.00 12.62 2.21
N SER A 38 5.14 11.73 2.70
CA SER A 38 5.47 10.86 3.84
C SER A 38 6.60 9.88 3.54
N ALA A 39 6.58 9.26 2.35
CA ALA A 39 7.65 8.35 1.91
C ALA A 39 9.00 9.07 1.85
N THR A 40 8.99 10.29 1.30
CA THR A 40 10.19 11.12 1.19
C THR A 40 10.69 11.55 2.57
N TYR A 41 9.80 12.08 3.41
CA TYR A 41 10.14 12.51 4.77
C TYR A 41 10.76 11.38 5.60
N MET A 42 10.16 10.18 5.60
CA MET A 42 10.72 9.03 6.34
C MET A 42 12.07 8.58 5.80
N SER A 43 12.28 8.64 4.48
CA SER A 43 13.56 8.29 3.88
C SER A 43 14.67 9.31 4.22
N GLU A 44 14.31 10.59 4.34
CA GLU A 44 15.24 11.70 4.60
C GLU A 44 15.53 11.87 6.10
N ALA A 45 14.54 11.67 6.96
CA ALA A 45 14.70 11.75 8.42
C ALA A 45 15.41 10.53 9.02
N ALA A 46 15.52 9.43 8.27
CA ALA A 46 16.15 8.20 8.76
C ALA A 46 17.68 8.31 8.85
N THR A 47 18.23 7.78 9.94
CA THR A 47 19.68 7.61 10.08
C THR A 47 20.22 6.72 8.97
N ARG A 48 21.38 7.08 8.40
CA ARG A 48 22.02 6.43 7.23
C ARG A 48 21.98 4.89 7.26
N GLU A 49 22.29 4.30 8.41
CA GLU A 49 22.40 2.84 8.60
C GLU A 49 21.06 2.10 8.77
N ARG A 50 19.96 2.82 9.07
CA ARG A 50 18.65 2.24 9.41
C ARG A 50 17.52 2.72 8.50
N ARG A 51 17.85 3.16 7.27
CA ARG A 51 16.89 3.71 6.32
C ARG A 51 15.77 2.72 5.99
N GLY A 52 16.08 1.45 5.81
CA GLY A 52 15.12 0.38 5.55
C GLY A 52 14.19 0.16 6.74
N PHE A 53 14.72 0.11 7.96
CA PHE A 53 13.91 0.01 9.17
C PHE A 53 12.91 1.16 9.31
N PHE A 54 13.34 2.41 9.24
CA PHE A 54 12.43 3.57 9.38
C PHE A 54 11.42 3.66 8.22
N SER A 55 11.85 3.42 6.99
CA SER A 55 10.96 3.45 5.83
C SER A 55 9.87 2.37 5.88
N SER A 56 10.16 1.23 6.52
CA SER A 56 9.19 0.13 6.65
C SER A 56 7.96 0.51 7.50
N PHE A 57 8.08 1.48 8.40
CA PHE A 57 6.96 1.96 9.22
C PHE A 57 5.84 2.58 8.38
N GLN A 58 6.14 3.05 7.17
CA GLN A 58 5.11 3.47 6.23
C GLN A 58 4.12 2.33 5.92
N TYR A 59 4.61 1.12 5.72
CA TYR A 59 3.75 -0.03 5.45
C TYR A 59 3.17 -0.62 6.73
N VAL A 60 3.85 -0.48 7.88
CA VAL A 60 3.26 -0.80 9.19
C VAL A 60 1.98 0.00 9.42
N THR A 61 1.97 1.30 9.12
CA THR A 61 0.77 2.14 9.30
C THR A 61 -0.32 1.81 8.28
N LEU A 62 0.02 1.55 7.01
CA LEU A 62 -0.93 1.13 5.98
C LEU A 62 -1.60 -0.22 6.29
N VAL A 63 -0.81 -1.23 6.70
CA VAL A 63 -1.33 -2.54 7.10
C VAL A 63 -2.03 -2.45 8.45
N GLY A 64 -1.55 -1.61 9.37
CA GLY A 64 -2.20 -1.32 10.64
C GLY A 64 -3.62 -0.78 10.45
N GLY A 65 -3.86 0.04 9.43
CA GLY A 65 -5.23 0.43 9.03
C GLY A 65 -6.11 -0.75 8.63
N HIS A 66 -5.58 -1.74 7.91
CA HIS A 66 -6.29 -2.98 7.57
C HIS A 66 -6.57 -3.83 8.81
N VAL A 67 -5.60 -3.93 9.72
CA VAL A 67 -5.75 -4.64 11.01
C VAL A 67 -6.85 -4.00 11.84
N LEU A 68 -6.85 -2.67 11.99
CA LEU A 68 -7.89 -1.94 12.73
C LEU A 68 -9.27 -2.11 12.08
N ALA A 69 -9.34 -2.10 10.75
CA ALA A 69 -10.60 -2.35 10.03
C ALA A 69 -11.12 -3.78 10.28
N GLN A 70 -10.25 -4.79 10.22
CA GLN A 70 -10.63 -6.17 10.53
C GLN A 70 -11.00 -6.38 12.00
N PHE A 71 -10.26 -5.75 12.90
CA PHE A 71 -10.57 -5.80 14.33
C PHE A 71 -11.93 -5.14 14.64
N THR A 72 -12.22 -4.01 14.01
CA THR A 72 -13.54 -3.36 14.11
C THR A 72 -14.65 -4.27 13.58
N LEU A 73 -14.44 -4.94 12.44
CA LEU A 73 -15.38 -5.91 11.90
C LEU A 73 -15.60 -7.09 12.85
N LEU A 74 -14.53 -7.58 13.48
CA LEU A 74 -14.62 -8.67 14.47
C LEU A 74 -15.49 -8.27 15.66
N ILE A 75 -15.28 -7.09 16.25
CA ILE A 75 -16.13 -6.57 17.34
C ILE A 75 -17.59 -6.49 16.87
N ILE A 76 -17.84 -5.94 15.69
CA ILE A 76 -19.19 -5.83 15.13
C ILE A 76 -19.85 -7.21 15.01
N LEU A 77 -19.14 -8.23 14.54
CA LEU A 77 -19.65 -9.60 14.41
C LEU A 77 -19.86 -10.33 15.75
N THR A 78 -19.27 -9.84 16.85
CA THR A 78 -19.56 -10.40 18.19
C THR A 78 -20.82 -9.83 18.82
N VAL A 79 -21.26 -8.64 18.40
CA VAL A 79 -22.39 -7.91 18.99
C VAL A 79 -23.64 -7.98 18.11
N PHE A 80 -23.47 -8.02 16.79
CA PHE A 80 -24.55 -7.96 15.82
C PHE A 80 -24.60 -9.22 14.94
N ASP A 81 -25.79 -9.59 14.53
CA ASP A 81 -25.99 -10.63 13.53
C ASP A 81 -25.66 -10.13 12.11
N THR A 82 -25.56 -11.05 11.16
CA THR A 82 -25.21 -10.71 9.76
C THR A 82 -26.18 -9.70 9.14
N ALA A 83 -27.48 -9.78 9.46
CA ALA A 83 -28.50 -8.89 8.88
C ALA A 83 -28.31 -7.44 9.39
N GLN A 84 -28.11 -7.28 10.69
CA GLN A 84 -27.83 -6.00 11.35
C GLN A 84 -26.52 -5.36 10.85
N VAL A 85 -25.50 -6.18 10.59
CA VAL A 85 -24.24 -5.70 10.00
C VAL A 85 -24.44 -5.08 8.62
N HIS A 86 -25.26 -5.72 7.77
CA HIS A 86 -25.60 -5.21 6.45
C HIS A 86 -26.48 -3.95 6.50
N GLU A 87 -27.41 -3.89 7.45
CA GLU A 87 -28.33 -2.76 7.57
C GLU A 87 -27.63 -1.50 8.10
N PHE A 88 -26.93 -1.59 9.23
CA PHE A 88 -26.33 -0.43 9.89
C PHE A 88 -24.91 -0.63 10.41
N GLY A 89 -24.44 -1.87 10.63
CA GLY A 89 -23.12 -2.11 11.23
C GLY A 89 -21.96 -1.50 10.45
N TRP A 90 -22.07 -1.44 9.11
CA TRP A 90 -21.07 -0.77 8.26
C TRP A 90 -20.89 0.73 8.61
N ARG A 91 -21.93 1.41 9.10
CA ARG A 91 -21.84 2.83 9.52
C ARG A 91 -20.96 3.01 10.74
N ILE A 92 -21.00 2.07 11.69
CA ILE A 92 -20.13 2.09 12.88
C ILE A 92 -18.66 2.07 12.45
N ALA A 93 -18.31 1.20 11.50
CA ALA A 93 -16.93 1.13 10.99
C ALA A 93 -16.47 2.44 10.30
N PHE A 94 -17.36 3.15 9.59
CA PHE A 94 -17.01 4.46 9.03
C PHE A 94 -16.98 5.56 10.10
N ALA A 95 -17.79 5.45 11.15
CA ALA A 95 -17.78 6.40 12.26
C ALA A 95 -16.47 6.30 13.05
N THR A 96 -16.01 5.09 13.38
CA THR A 96 -14.73 4.88 14.06
C THR A 96 -13.55 5.41 13.25
N GLY A 97 -13.51 5.14 11.94
CA GLY A 97 -12.51 5.73 11.04
C GLY A 97 -12.59 7.27 10.97
N GLY A 98 -13.80 7.83 11.08
CA GLY A 98 -14.02 9.28 11.17
C GLY A 98 -13.43 9.90 12.44
N VAL A 99 -13.61 9.25 13.59
CA VAL A 99 -13.02 9.68 14.86
C VAL A 99 -11.48 9.63 14.78
N ALA A 100 -10.93 8.56 14.23
CA ALA A 100 -9.48 8.45 14.01
C ALA A 100 -8.94 9.60 13.13
N ALA A 101 -9.67 9.99 12.08
CA ALA A 101 -9.29 11.13 11.23
C ALA A 101 -9.29 12.46 11.99
N ILE A 102 -10.23 12.69 12.93
CA ILE A 102 -10.23 13.88 13.79
C ILE A 102 -9.00 13.89 14.70
N VAL A 103 -8.65 12.74 15.30
CA VAL A 103 -7.47 12.62 16.13
C VAL A 103 -6.21 12.95 15.34
N VAL A 104 -6.08 12.44 14.11
CA VAL A 104 -4.96 12.77 13.22
C VAL A 104 -4.93 14.26 12.87
N TYR A 105 -6.07 14.87 12.59
CA TYR A 105 -6.17 16.31 12.35
C TYR A 105 -5.67 17.12 13.55
N TRP A 106 -6.05 16.73 14.77
CA TRP A 106 -5.60 17.40 15.99
C TRP A 106 -4.10 17.25 16.23
N LEU A 107 -3.57 16.03 16.07
CA LEU A 107 -2.13 15.74 16.19
C LEU A 107 -1.30 16.50 15.15
N ARG A 108 -1.80 16.63 13.93
CA ARG A 108 -1.12 17.42 12.88
C ARG A 108 -1.09 18.90 13.18
N ARG A 109 -2.09 19.42 13.89
CA ARG A 109 -2.14 20.83 14.26
C ARG A 109 -1.06 21.22 15.28
N THR A 110 -0.50 20.24 15.98
CA THR A 110 0.57 20.43 16.98
C THR A 110 1.95 19.98 16.49
N MET A 111 2.07 19.52 15.25
CA MET A 111 3.37 19.25 14.64
C MET A 111 3.97 20.56 14.14
N ASP A 112 5.15 20.93 14.63
CA ASP A 112 5.91 22.06 14.11
C ASP A 112 6.19 21.84 12.62
N GLU A 113 5.76 22.78 11.77
CA GLU A 113 6.11 22.76 10.35
C GLU A 113 7.64 22.86 10.26
N SER A 114 8.28 21.85 9.65
CA SER A 114 9.74 21.82 9.47
C SER A 114 10.26 22.86 8.46
N LEU A 115 9.40 23.76 8.00
CA LEU A 115 9.72 24.82 7.06
C LEU A 115 9.87 26.10 7.87
N SER A 116 11.03 26.76 7.77
CA SER A 116 11.20 28.06 8.42
C SER A 116 10.18 29.06 7.87
N GLU A 117 9.76 30.04 8.67
CA GLU A 117 8.83 31.10 8.22
C GLU A 117 9.35 31.81 6.95
N GLU A 118 10.68 31.89 6.79
CA GLU A 118 11.34 32.41 5.59
C GLU A 118 11.09 31.55 4.35
N GLN A 119 11.14 30.22 4.46
CA GLN A 119 10.83 29.31 3.35
C GLN A 119 9.34 29.38 2.98
N LEU A 120 8.45 29.47 3.99
CA LEU A 120 7.01 29.61 3.76
C LEU A 120 6.68 30.93 3.04
N ALA A 121 7.38 32.02 3.39
CA ALA A 121 7.27 33.32 2.74
C ALA A 121 7.80 33.30 1.30
N ALA A 122 8.94 32.64 1.05
CA ALA A 122 9.52 32.49 -0.28
C ALA A 122 8.62 31.67 -1.24
N ILE A 123 7.97 30.62 -0.73
CA ILE A 123 6.97 29.82 -1.47
C ILE A 123 5.75 30.68 -1.82
N LYS A 124 5.19 31.42 -0.85
CA LYS A 124 4.03 32.30 -1.07
C LYS A 124 4.33 33.45 -2.04
N ALA A 125 5.57 33.94 -2.07
CA ALA A 125 6.01 34.99 -2.98
C ALA A 125 6.36 34.48 -4.39
N GLY A 126 6.30 33.16 -4.65
CA GLY A 126 6.68 32.57 -5.94
C GLY A 126 8.18 32.69 -6.27
N ALA A 127 9.00 33.09 -5.30
CA ALA A 127 10.44 33.27 -5.45
C ALA A 127 11.22 31.94 -5.30
N ASP A 128 10.55 30.89 -4.80
CA ASP A 128 11.15 29.58 -4.60
C ASP A 128 11.21 28.78 -5.92
N THR A 129 12.28 29.02 -6.68
CA THR A 129 12.61 28.28 -7.91
C THR A 129 13.18 26.89 -7.64
N SER A 130 13.32 26.48 -6.37
CA SER A 130 13.86 25.18 -5.98
C SER A 130 12.83 24.05 -5.97
N SER A 131 11.53 24.37 -6.08
CA SER A 131 10.46 23.38 -6.15
C SER A 131 10.43 22.69 -7.52
N GLY A 132 10.61 21.37 -7.53
CA GLY A 132 10.61 20.57 -8.75
C GLY A 132 9.31 20.70 -9.55
N SER A 133 9.43 21.07 -10.84
CA SER A 133 8.26 21.25 -11.70
C SER A 133 7.76 19.92 -12.30
N MET A 134 6.44 19.77 -12.47
CA MET A 134 5.86 18.65 -13.24
C MET A 134 6.45 18.57 -14.65
N ARG A 135 6.76 19.72 -15.27
CA ARG A 135 7.43 19.77 -16.57
C ARG A 135 8.83 19.17 -16.50
N GLU A 136 9.58 19.45 -15.44
CA GLU A 136 10.92 18.91 -15.23
C GLU A 136 10.88 17.39 -15.03
N LEU A 137 9.97 16.90 -14.18
CA LEU A 137 9.75 15.48 -13.96
C LEU A 137 9.43 14.75 -15.29
N LEU A 138 8.49 15.32 -16.06
CA LEU A 138 8.03 14.75 -17.33
C LEU A 138 8.97 15.03 -18.51
N THR A 139 10.11 15.70 -18.35
CA THR A 139 11.06 15.92 -19.47
C THR A 139 12.43 15.37 -19.15
N ARG A 140 12.98 15.71 -17.97
CA ARG A 140 14.32 15.30 -17.53
C ARG A 140 14.33 13.96 -16.79
N TYR A 141 13.28 13.64 -16.02
CA TYR A 141 13.24 12.44 -15.16
C TYR A 141 12.25 11.37 -15.62
N ARG A 142 11.96 11.30 -16.93
CA ARG A 142 11.07 10.27 -17.53
C ARG A 142 11.50 8.83 -17.22
N LYS A 143 12.81 8.57 -17.27
CA LYS A 143 13.36 7.23 -17.00
C LYS A 143 13.16 6.81 -15.53
N PRO A 144 13.58 7.61 -14.53
CA PRO A 144 13.24 7.37 -13.12
C PRO A 144 11.73 7.22 -12.86
N LEU A 145 10.90 8.04 -13.51
CA LEU A 145 9.44 7.95 -13.40
C LEU A 145 8.88 6.63 -13.92
N LEU A 146 9.35 6.19 -15.10
CA LEU A 146 8.97 4.89 -15.66
C LEU A 146 9.45 3.73 -14.79
N LEU A 147 10.67 3.80 -14.23
CA LEU A 147 11.16 2.80 -13.28
C LEU A 147 10.28 2.77 -12.03
N CYS A 148 9.97 3.92 -11.44
CA CYS A 148 9.06 4.01 -10.29
C CYS A 148 7.69 3.39 -10.60
N PHE A 149 7.14 3.67 -11.78
CA PHE A 149 5.87 3.10 -12.25
C PHE A 149 5.95 1.58 -12.39
N LEU A 150 6.94 1.04 -13.10
CA LEU A 150 7.09 -0.40 -13.35
C LEU A 150 7.42 -1.20 -12.09
N ILE A 151 8.21 -0.63 -11.17
CA ILE A 151 8.47 -1.23 -9.85
C ILE A 151 7.18 -1.23 -9.02
N THR A 152 6.37 -0.17 -9.11
CA THR A 152 5.10 -0.07 -8.39
C THR A 152 4.06 -1.03 -8.95
N MET A 153 3.99 -1.19 -10.28
CA MET A 153 2.99 -2.01 -10.97
C MET A 153 2.88 -3.43 -10.40
N GLY A 154 3.96 -4.22 -10.42
CA GLY A 154 3.92 -5.60 -9.91
C GLY A 154 3.73 -5.67 -8.41
N GLY A 155 4.36 -4.77 -7.65
CA GLY A 155 4.28 -4.78 -6.20
C GLY A 155 2.94 -4.33 -5.63
N THR A 156 2.28 -3.34 -6.23
CA THR A 156 0.91 -2.94 -5.82
C THR A 156 -0.11 -4.00 -6.22
N LEU A 157 0.01 -4.57 -7.43
CA LEU A 157 -0.88 -5.62 -7.87
C LEU A 157 -0.78 -6.86 -6.97
N ALA A 158 0.44 -7.25 -6.59
CA ALA A 158 0.68 -8.30 -5.60
C ALA A 158 0.13 -7.92 -4.22
N PHE A 159 0.33 -6.68 -3.76
CA PHE A 159 -0.20 -6.19 -2.49
C PHE A 159 -1.71 -6.37 -2.43
N TYR A 160 -2.47 -5.82 -3.38
CA TYR A 160 -3.94 -5.97 -3.39
C TYR A 160 -4.38 -7.42 -3.58
N THR A 161 -3.67 -8.20 -4.39
CA THR A 161 -3.97 -9.63 -4.57
C THR A 161 -3.84 -10.39 -3.25
N TYR A 162 -2.80 -10.13 -2.46
CA TYR A 162 -2.54 -10.87 -1.23
C TYR A 162 -3.24 -10.28 0.00
N SER A 163 -3.39 -8.96 0.10
CA SER A 163 -3.98 -8.28 1.26
C SER A 163 -5.48 -8.00 1.14
N VAL A 164 -6.05 -8.09 -0.06
CA VAL A 164 -7.48 -7.86 -0.30
C VAL A 164 -8.14 -9.10 -0.91
N ASN A 165 -7.63 -9.61 -2.04
CA ASN A 165 -8.28 -10.75 -2.71
C ASN A 165 -8.13 -12.04 -1.90
N ALA A 166 -6.95 -12.34 -1.35
CA ALA A 166 -6.78 -13.55 -0.54
C ALA A 166 -7.68 -13.58 0.72
N PRO A 167 -7.81 -12.50 1.51
CA PRO A 167 -8.81 -12.42 2.57
C PRO A 167 -10.25 -12.60 2.10
N ALA A 168 -10.59 -12.08 0.91
CA ALA A 168 -11.90 -12.29 0.30
C ALA A 168 -12.14 -13.76 -0.12
N ILE A 169 -11.11 -14.43 -0.63
CA ILE A 169 -11.13 -15.88 -0.94
C ILE A 169 -11.37 -16.68 0.34
N VAL A 170 -10.61 -16.39 1.41
CA VAL A 170 -10.81 -17.03 2.73
C VAL A 170 -12.24 -16.79 3.21
N LYS A 171 -12.75 -15.55 3.15
CA LYS A 171 -14.12 -15.27 3.57
C LYS A 171 -15.17 -16.04 2.76
N ALA A 172 -14.95 -16.23 1.46
CA ALA A 172 -15.84 -17.01 0.61
C ALA A 172 -15.77 -18.52 0.89
N ALA A 173 -14.58 -19.06 1.15
CA ALA A 173 -14.38 -20.48 1.45
C ALA A 173 -14.98 -20.90 2.81
N TYR A 174 -15.08 -19.96 3.76
CA TYR A 174 -15.65 -20.15 5.10
C TYR A 174 -16.99 -19.42 5.26
N LYS A 175 -17.84 -19.42 4.23
CA LYS A 175 -19.13 -18.70 4.23
C LYS A 175 -20.03 -19.00 5.45
N ASP A 176 -20.00 -20.23 5.94
CA ASP A 176 -20.81 -20.69 7.07
C ASP A 176 -20.11 -20.44 8.43
N GLN A 177 -18.87 -19.93 8.41
CA GLN A 177 -18.02 -19.67 9.58
C GLN A 177 -17.35 -18.29 9.48
N ALA A 178 -18.16 -17.24 9.38
CA ALA A 178 -17.69 -15.86 9.23
C ALA A 178 -16.68 -15.43 10.31
N MET A 179 -16.85 -15.90 11.54
CA MET A 179 -15.93 -15.63 12.66
C MET A 179 -14.54 -16.25 12.41
N THR A 180 -14.48 -17.52 11.98
CA THR A 180 -13.23 -18.21 11.65
C THR A 180 -12.47 -17.48 10.54
N ALA A 181 -13.16 -17.09 9.47
CA ALA A 181 -12.54 -16.33 8.38
C ALA A 181 -11.96 -14.99 8.85
N THR A 182 -12.71 -14.28 9.70
CA THR A 182 -12.29 -12.98 10.26
C THR A 182 -11.03 -13.13 11.11
N TRP A 183 -10.96 -14.17 11.95
CA TRP A 183 -9.77 -14.47 12.75
C TRP A 183 -8.54 -14.81 11.90
N ILE A 184 -8.69 -15.65 10.86
CA ILE A 184 -7.58 -16.00 9.95
C ILE A 184 -7.04 -14.73 9.28
N ASN A 185 -7.94 -13.88 8.77
CA ASN A 185 -7.56 -12.64 8.10
C ASN A 185 -6.91 -11.64 9.05
N LEU A 186 -7.45 -11.48 10.27
CA LEU A 186 -6.88 -10.61 11.29
C LEU A 186 -5.48 -11.06 11.69
N ALA A 187 -5.30 -12.36 12.00
CA ALA A 187 -4.01 -12.93 12.34
C ALA A 187 -3.00 -12.78 11.19
N GLY A 188 -3.44 -13.01 9.94
CA GLY A 188 -2.60 -12.83 8.75
C GLY A 188 -2.14 -11.38 8.58
N LEU A 189 -3.03 -10.41 8.73
CA LEU A 189 -2.69 -8.99 8.60
C LEU A 189 -1.78 -8.50 9.74
N ILE A 190 -1.99 -8.98 10.97
CA ILE A 190 -1.07 -8.72 12.10
C ILE A 190 0.30 -9.28 11.78
N PHE A 191 0.36 -10.51 11.26
CA PHE A 191 1.62 -11.13 10.85
C PHE A 191 2.32 -10.30 9.75
N LEU A 192 1.59 -9.85 8.72
CA LEU A 192 2.13 -8.95 7.69
C LEU A 192 2.65 -7.64 8.29
N MET A 193 1.92 -7.05 9.25
CA MET A 193 2.31 -5.80 9.92
C MET A 193 3.63 -5.95 10.67
N LEU A 194 3.78 -7.04 11.45
CA LEU A 194 4.98 -7.32 12.23
C LEU A 194 6.18 -7.73 11.37
N LEU A 195 5.95 -8.24 10.17
CA LEU A 195 7.02 -8.55 9.22
C LEU A 195 7.66 -7.32 8.59
N GLN A 196 6.97 -6.18 8.48
CA GLN A 196 7.52 -5.00 7.78
C GLN A 196 8.82 -4.49 8.40
N PRO A 197 8.93 -4.28 9.74
CA PRO A 197 10.19 -3.86 10.36
C PRO A 197 11.31 -4.88 10.20
N VAL A 198 10.97 -6.17 10.24
CA VAL A 198 11.93 -7.27 10.04
C VAL A 198 12.50 -7.21 8.61
N GLY A 199 11.64 -7.04 7.60
CA GLY A 199 12.05 -6.83 6.21
C GLY A 199 12.94 -5.61 6.04
N GLY A 200 12.62 -4.51 6.72
CA GLY A 200 13.43 -3.29 6.75
C GLY A 200 14.85 -3.52 7.29
N ILE A 201 14.98 -4.24 8.40
CA ILE A 201 16.29 -4.58 8.99
C ILE A 201 17.10 -5.50 8.06
N ILE A 202 16.46 -6.49 7.43
CA ILE A 202 17.12 -7.39 6.49
C ILE A 202 17.62 -6.58 5.28
N SER A 203 16.82 -5.64 4.78
CA SER A 203 17.22 -4.74 3.70
C SER A 203 18.46 -3.93 4.03
N ASP A 204 18.58 -3.45 5.26
CA ASP A 204 19.73 -2.63 5.66
C ASP A 204 21.03 -3.44 5.70
N LYS A 205 20.95 -4.76 5.95
CA LYS A 205 22.13 -5.66 5.94
C LYS A 205 22.46 -6.20 4.54
N VAL A 206 21.46 -6.73 3.85
CA VAL A 206 21.63 -7.49 2.59
C VAL A 206 21.59 -6.58 1.36
N GLY A 207 20.95 -5.41 1.49
CA GLY A 207 20.68 -4.47 0.40
C GLY A 207 19.28 -4.65 -0.20
N ARG A 208 18.87 -3.68 -1.02
CA ARG A 208 17.48 -3.58 -1.51
C ARG A 208 17.18 -4.55 -2.66
N LYS A 209 18.13 -4.75 -3.58
CA LYS A 209 17.95 -5.61 -4.77
C LYS A 209 17.62 -7.07 -4.41
N PRO A 210 18.34 -7.74 -3.47
CA PRO A 210 18.05 -9.13 -3.14
C PRO A 210 16.63 -9.36 -2.61
N LEU A 211 16.08 -8.42 -1.83
CA LEU A 211 14.72 -8.49 -1.32
C LEU A 211 13.67 -8.36 -2.45
N LEU A 212 13.90 -7.44 -3.40
CA LEU A 212 13.03 -7.30 -4.57
C LEU A 212 13.09 -8.53 -5.50
N LEU A 213 14.26 -9.15 -5.64
CA LEU A 213 14.40 -10.40 -6.38
C LEU A 213 13.69 -11.56 -5.67
N PHE A 214 13.83 -11.67 -4.34
CA PHE A 214 13.10 -12.65 -3.53
C PHE A 214 11.58 -12.50 -3.72
N PHE A 215 11.07 -11.27 -3.64
CA PHE A 215 9.68 -10.97 -3.94
C PHE A 215 9.31 -11.33 -5.38
N GLY A 216 10.12 -10.97 -6.37
CA GLY A 216 9.80 -11.20 -7.78
C GLY A 216 9.76 -12.69 -8.15
N PHE A 217 10.79 -13.46 -7.80
CA PHE A 217 10.81 -14.91 -8.05
C PHE A 217 9.72 -15.63 -7.25
N GLY A 218 9.62 -15.33 -5.95
CA GLY A 218 8.60 -15.92 -5.10
C GLY A 218 7.19 -15.57 -5.56
N GLY A 219 6.94 -14.31 -5.92
CA GLY A 219 5.65 -13.83 -6.38
C GLY A 219 5.20 -14.50 -7.68
N VAL A 220 6.09 -14.64 -8.66
CA VAL A 220 5.79 -15.31 -9.94
C VAL A 220 5.34 -16.76 -9.73
N VAL A 221 6.05 -17.51 -8.88
CA VAL A 221 5.75 -18.92 -8.63
C VAL A 221 4.55 -19.08 -7.69
N TYR A 222 4.52 -18.30 -6.61
CA TYR A 222 3.57 -18.50 -5.52
C TYR A 222 2.19 -17.93 -5.80
N THR A 223 2.04 -16.93 -6.69
CA THR A 223 0.72 -16.40 -7.06
C THR A 223 -0.20 -17.50 -7.58
N TYR A 224 0.32 -18.40 -8.43
CA TYR A 224 -0.43 -19.54 -8.94
C TYR A 224 -0.88 -20.46 -7.81
N VAL A 225 0.03 -20.81 -6.90
CA VAL A 225 -0.26 -21.68 -5.76
C VAL A 225 -1.33 -21.05 -4.87
N LEU A 226 -1.18 -19.77 -4.51
CA LEU A 226 -2.11 -19.09 -3.63
C LEU A 226 -3.52 -19.06 -4.22
N ILE A 227 -3.70 -18.58 -5.46
CA ILE A 227 -5.05 -18.35 -6.01
C ILE A 227 -5.74 -19.67 -6.37
N THR A 228 -5.00 -20.70 -6.80
CA THR A 228 -5.59 -22.00 -7.17
C THR A 228 -5.95 -22.85 -5.94
N TYR A 229 -5.09 -22.90 -4.93
CA TYR A 229 -5.28 -23.82 -3.79
C TYR A 229 -6.02 -23.18 -2.60
N LEU A 230 -5.87 -21.88 -2.34
CA LEU A 230 -6.52 -21.23 -1.20
C LEU A 230 -8.05 -21.42 -1.16
N PRO A 231 -8.80 -21.39 -2.28
CA PRO A 231 -10.24 -21.64 -2.27
C PRO A 231 -10.64 -23.06 -1.87
N GLN A 232 -9.75 -24.04 -2.03
CA GLN A 232 -10.01 -25.47 -1.80
C GLN A 232 -9.70 -25.90 -0.36
N VAL A 233 -9.09 -25.02 0.45
CA VAL A 233 -8.63 -25.34 1.79
C VAL A 233 -9.67 -24.91 2.82
N HIS A 234 -10.18 -25.89 3.58
CA HIS A 234 -11.13 -25.68 4.68
C HIS A 234 -10.52 -25.87 6.08
N ALA A 235 -9.20 -26.08 6.17
CA ALA A 235 -8.48 -26.15 7.43
C ALA A 235 -7.91 -24.77 7.81
N PRO A 236 -8.34 -24.15 8.93
CA PRO A 236 -7.97 -22.77 9.29
C PRO A 236 -6.48 -22.49 9.31
N ILE A 237 -5.70 -23.43 9.87
CA ILE A 237 -4.24 -23.34 9.97
C ILE A 237 -3.60 -23.35 8.59
N VAL A 238 -4.08 -24.21 7.67
CA VAL A 238 -3.52 -24.32 6.32
C VAL A 238 -3.86 -23.07 5.51
N SER A 239 -5.09 -22.53 5.62
CA SER A 239 -5.46 -21.25 5.00
C SER A 239 -4.59 -20.10 5.52
N PHE A 240 -4.36 -20.04 6.83
CA PHE A 240 -3.46 -19.05 7.44
C PHE A 240 -2.03 -19.20 6.91
N LEU A 241 -1.48 -20.42 6.85
CA LEU A 241 -0.11 -20.65 6.37
C LEU A 241 0.04 -20.26 4.89
N LEU A 242 -0.94 -20.59 4.04
CA LEU A 242 -0.91 -20.19 2.63
C LEU A 242 -0.85 -18.66 2.46
N VAL A 243 -1.65 -17.95 3.26
CA VAL A 243 -1.66 -16.48 3.28
C VAL A 243 -0.39 -15.92 3.92
N ALA A 244 0.13 -16.54 4.98
CA ALA A 244 1.35 -16.11 5.65
C ALA A 244 2.57 -16.18 4.71
N VAL A 245 2.68 -17.23 3.89
CA VAL A 245 3.76 -17.34 2.90
C VAL A 245 3.67 -16.22 1.86
N SER A 246 2.48 -15.85 1.37
CA SER A 246 2.36 -14.71 0.44
C SER A 246 2.78 -13.40 1.11
N TYR A 247 2.49 -13.23 2.41
CA TYR A 247 2.93 -12.06 3.18
C TYR A 247 4.44 -12.00 3.43
N VAL A 248 5.10 -13.14 3.63
CA VAL A 248 6.57 -13.20 3.69
C VAL A 248 7.17 -12.76 2.36
N LEU A 249 6.66 -13.27 1.24
CA LEU A 249 7.12 -12.87 -0.09
C LEU A 249 6.86 -11.38 -0.36
N LEU A 250 5.66 -10.90 -0.04
CA LEU A 250 5.25 -9.51 -0.21
C LEU A 250 6.13 -8.53 0.59
N THR A 251 6.57 -8.95 1.78
CA THR A 251 7.44 -8.14 2.65
C THR A 251 8.75 -7.77 1.96
N GLY A 252 9.27 -8.62 1.07
CA GLY A 252 10.45 -8.30 0.25
C GLY A 252 10.28 -7.05 -0.63
N TYR A 253 9.04 -6.72 -1.00
CA TYR A 253 8.69 -5.49 -1.69
C TYR A 253 8.27 -4.38 -0.72
N THR A 254 7.25 -4.64 0.11
CA THR A 254 6.57 -3.59 0.88
C THR A 254 7.47 -2.91 1.91
N SER A 255 8.41 -3.64 2.50
CA SER A 255 9.30 -3.08 3.54
C SER A 255 10.27 -2.02 3.02
N ILE A 256 10.58 -2.01 1.72
CA ILE A 256 11.63 -1.16 1.11
C ILE A 256 11.14 -0.29 -0.04
N ASN A 257 9.88 -0.47 -0.46
CA ASN A 257 9.32 0.15 -1.64
C ASN A 257 9.41 1.69 -1.64
N ALA A 258 9.13 2.31 -0.50
CA ALA A 258 9.21 3.76 -0.34
C ALA A 258 10.64 4.28 -0.53
N LEU A 259 11.60 3.58 0.08
CA LEU A 259 13.02 3.92 0.02
C LEU A 259 13.55 3.78 -1.41
N VAL A 260 13.31 2.64 -2.07
CA VAL A 260 13.79 2.40 -3.45
C VAL A 260 13.28 3.46 -4.42
N LYS A 261 12.03 3.93 -4.25
CA LYS A 261 11.50 5.01 -5.09
C LYS A 261 12.13 6.36 -4.77
N SER A 262 12.30 6.67 -3.49
CA SER A 262 12.93 7.92 -3.06
C SER A 262 14.37 8.06 -3.56
N GLU A 263 15.11 6.94 -3.64
CA GLU A 263 16.49 6.86 -4.13
C GLU A 263 16.63 7.14 -5.64
N LEU A 264 15.56 7.00 -6.43
CA LEU A 264 15.55 7.22 -7.88
C LEU A 264 15.55 8.71 -8.26
N PHE A 265 15.14 9.59 -7.34
CA PHE A 265 14.93 11.00 -7.61
C PHE A 265 15.82 11.89 -6.70
N PRO A 266 16.32 13.01 -7.24
CA PRO A 266 16.96 14.04 -6.43
C PRO A 266 15.92 14.75 -5.55
N SER A 267 16.36 15.27 -4.40
CA SER A 267 15.50 15.82 -3.33
C SER A 267 14.42 16.78 -3.84
N HIS A 268 14.78 17.70 -4.74
CA HIS A 268 13.88 18.76 -5.22
C HIS A 268 12.67 18.27 -6.03
N VAL A 269 12.75 17.10 -6.68
CA VAL A 269 11.63 16.47 -7.43
C VAL A 269 11.16 15.15 -6.79
N ARG A 270 11.75 14.73 -5.68
CA ARG A 270 11.56 13.40 -5.08
C ARG A 270 10.11 13.14 -4.68
N ALA A 271 9.52 14.00 -3.87
CA ALA A 271 8.14 13.84 -3.41
C ALA A 271 7.15 13.78 -4.58
N LEU A 272 7.36 14.63 -5.60
CA LEU A 272 6.54 14.66 -6.81
C LEU A 272 6.70 13.39 -7.65
N GLY A 273 7.95 12.97 -7.91
CA GLY A 273 8.26 11.79 -8.73
C GLY A 273 7.75 10.49 -8.11
N VAL A 274 7.98 10.32 -6.81
CA VAL A 274 7.47 9.17 -6.04
C VAL A 274 5.94 9.19 -6.02
N GLY A 275 5.32 10.34 -5.72
CA GLY A 275 3.87 10.49 -5.64
C GLY A 275 3.18 10.17 -6.97
N VAL A 276 3.61 10.79 -8.07
CA VAL A 276 3.01 10.61 -9.41
C VAL A 276 3.22 9.19 -9.91
N GLY A 277 4.44 8.66 -9.84
CA GLY A 277 4.74 7.31 -10.31
C GLY A 277 3.97 6.24 -9.52
N TYR A 278 3.87 6.41 -8.20
CA TYR A 278 3.07 5.54 -7.35
C TYR A 278 1.58 5.65 -7.66
N ALA A 279 1.02 6.87 -7.70
CA ALA A 279 -0.41 7.09 -7.88
C ALA A 279 -0.90 6.53 -9.23
N LEU A 280 -0.16 6.74 -10.32
CA LEU A 280 -0.50 6.21 -11.64
C LEU A 280 -0.52 4.67 -11.65
N ALA A 281 0.55 4.04 -11.16
CA ALA A 281 0.62 2.58 -11.11
C ALA A 281 -0.45 1.98 -10.18
N ASN A 282 -0.68 2.61 -9.03
CA ASN A 282 -1.67 2.15 -8.06
C ASN A 282 -3.10 2.30 -8.60
N SER A 283 -3.39 3.36 -9.35
CA SER A 283 -4.72 3.59 -9.93
C SER A 283 -5.02 2.62 -11.06
N VAL A 284 -4.03 2.30 -11.89
CA VAL A 284 -4.23 1.42 -13.06
C VAL A 284 -4.22 -0.06 -12.69
N PHE A 285 -3.35 -0.49 -11.78
CA PHE A 285 -3.14 -1.91 -11.46
C PHE A 285 -3.62 -2.29 -10.06
N GLY A 286 -3.28 -1.50 -9.04
CA GLY A 286 -3.59 -1.83 -7.65
C GLY A 286 -5.09 -1.77 -7.35
N GLY A 287 -5.69 -0.59 -7.55
CA GLY A 287 -7.09 -0.32 -7.23
C GLY A 287 -8.08 -1.10 -8.10
N THR A 288 -7.69 -1.48 -9.31
CA THR A 288 -8.50 -2.28 -10.24
C THR A 288 -8.38 -3.78 -9.99
N ALA A 289 -7.35 -4.25 -9.26
CA ALA A 289 -7.08 -5.67 -9.07
C ALA A 289 -8.27 -6.45 -8.47
N PRO A 290 -8.95 -5.98 -7.41
CA PRO A 290 -10.09 -6.70 -6.86
C PRO A 290 -11.28 -6.77 -7.82
N LEU A 291 -11.49 -5.70 -8.60
CA LEU A 291 -12.56 -5.65 -9.59
C LEU A 291 -12.29 -6.62 -10.76
N ILE A 292 -11.06 -6.63 -11.29
CA ILE A 292 -10.66 -7.57 -12.35
C ILE A 292 -10.74 -9.01 -11.84
N TYR A 293 -10.28 -9.27 -10.61
CA TYR A 293 -10.38 -10.60 -10.00
C TYR A 293 -11.84 -11.06 -9.91
N GLN A 294 -12.73 -10.21 -9.38
CA GLN A 294 -14.15 -10.53 -9.25
C GLN A 294 -14.81 -10.78 -10.61
N ALA A 295 -14.56 -9.92 -11.61
CA ALA A 295 -15.11 -10.09 -12.96
C ALA A 295 -14.63 -11.40 -13.63
N LEU A 296 -13.34 -11.73 -13.52
CA LEU A 296 -12.82 -12.98 -14.06
C LEU A 296 -13.31 -14.20 -13.28
N LYS A 297 -13.54 -14.07 -11.98
CA LYS A 297 -14.12 -15.13 -11.14
C LYS A 297 -15.57 -15.43 -11.55
N GLU A 298 -16.37 -14.41 -11.85
CA GLU A 298 -17.77 -14.58 -12.31
C GLU A 298 -17.89 -15.29 -13.66
N HIS A 299 -16.82 -15.23 -14.47
CA HIS A 299 -16.74 -15.90 -15.77
C HIS A 299 -15.91 -17.20 -15.74
N ASP A 300 -15.55 -17.71 -14.57
CA ASP A 300 -14.68 -18.89 -14.38
C ASP A 300 -13.29 -18.78 -15.07
N GLN A 301 -12.81 -17.55 -15.28
CA GLN A 301 -11.54 -17.21 -15.93
C GLN A 301 -10.46 -16.78 -14.93
N VAL A 302 -10.49 -17.29 -13.70
CA VAL A 302 -9.47 -17.03 -12.67
C VAL A 302 -8.03 -17.27 -13.15
N PRO A 303 -7.72 -18.27 -14.03
CA PRO A 303 -6.38 -18.42 -14.57
C PRO A 303 -5.86 -17.20 -15.34
N LEU A 304 -6.73 -16.43 -16.01
CA LEU A 304 -6.33 -15.17 -16.66
C LEU A 304 -5.89 -14.11 -15.65
N PHE A 305 -6.53 -14.07 -14.48
CA PHE A 305 -6.12 -13.19 -13.39
C PHE A 305 -4.74 -13.57 -12.86
N ILE A 306 -4.50 -14.87 -12.67
CA ILE A 306 -3.18 -15.38 -12.28
C ILE A 306 -2.13 -14.97 -13.31
N GLY A 307 -2.40 -15.18 -14.60
CA GLY A 307 -1.51 -14.76 -15.69
C GLY A 307 -1.23 -13.26 -15.67
N TYR A 308 -2.25 -12.43 -15.49
CA TYR A 308 -2.13 -10.98 -15.39
C TYR A 308 -1.21 -10.55 -14.22
N VAL A 309 -1.45 -11.08 -13.01
CA VAL A 309 -0.62 -10.77 -11.84
C VAL A 309 0.81 -11.25 -12.05
N THR A 310 1.00 -12.48 -12.52
CA THR A 310 2.32 -13.06 -12.75
C THR A 310 3.11 -12.29 -13.81
N VAL A 311 2.49 -11.87 -14.91
CA VAL A 311 3.15 -11.08 -15.96
C VAL A 311 3.58 -9.72 -15.43
N CYS A 312 2.72 -9.03 -14.68
CA CYS A 312 3.08 -7.75 -14.06
C CYS A 312 4.22 -7.88 -13.05
N ILE A 313 4.22 -8.91 -12.20
CA ILE A 313 5.33 -9.18 -11.28
C ILE A 313 6.61 -9.53 -12.07
N ALA A 314 6.50 -10.32 -13.14
CA ALA A 314 7.63 -10.67 -14.00
C ALA A 314 8.26 -9.45 -14.68
N ILE A 315 7.44 -8.50 -15.16
CA ILE A 315 7.95 -7.23 -15.71
C ILE A 315 8.70 -6.45 -14.62
N SER A 316 8.15 -6.34 -13.41
CA SER A 316 8.87 -5.70 -12.29
C SER A 316 10.17 -6.44 -11.94
N LEU A 317 10.17 -7.78 -11.98
CA LEU A 317 11.36 -8.61 -11.76
C LEU A 317 12.46 -8.34 -12.79
N VAL A 318 12.11 -8.22 -14.07
CA VAL A 318 13.05 -7.83 -15.13
C VAL A 318 13.66 -6.46 -14.82
N VAL A 319 12.84 -5.49 -14.38
CA VAL A 319 13.35 -4.18 -13.95
C VAL A 319 14.32 -4.31 -12.79
N TYR A 320 14.03 -5.15 -11.79
CA TYR A 320 14.93 -5.37 -10.65
C TYR A 320 16.26 -6.00 -11.07
N LEU A 321 16.25 -6.91 -12.04
CA LEU A 321 17.45 -7.58 -12.53
C LEU A 321 18.39 -6.62 -13.26
N PHE A 322 17.86 -5.84 -14.21
CA PHE A 322 18.67 -5.05 -15.14
C PHE A 322 18.92 -3.60 -14.70
N PHE A 323 17.98 -2.98 -14.00
CA PHE A 323 18.03 -1.53 -13.74
C PHE A 323 18.38 -1.18 -12.29
N LEU A 324 18.19 -2.09 -11.34
CA LEU A 324 18.63 -1.89 -9.96
C LEU A 324 20.03 -2.46 -9.74
N LYS A 325 20.93 -1.64 -9.21
CA LYS A 325 22.27 -2.05 -8.75
C LYS A 325 22.22 -2.20 -7.23
N ASN A 326 22.76 -3.30 -6.71
CA ASN A 326 22.80 -3.50 -5.26
C ASN A 326 23.89 -2.61 -4.65
N LYS A 327 23.57 -1.92 -3.55
CA LYS A 327 24.51 -1.06 -2.79
C LYS A 327 25.22 0.02 -3.62
N SER A 328 24.64 0.45 -4.75
CA SER A 328 25.18 1.57 -5.52
C SER A 328 24.90 2.90 -4.83
N GLN A 329 25.80 3.87 -4.97
CA GLN A 329 25.52 5.25 -4.52
C GLN A 329 24.25 5.78 -5.18
N THR A 330 23.28 6.14 -4.34
CA THR A 330 22.02 6.77 -4.73
C THR A 330 22.07 8.28 -4.55
N TYR A 331 21.06 9.02 -5.03
CA TYR A 331 20.96 10.45 -4.74
C TYR A 331 20.92 10.73 -3.23
N LEU A 332 20.22 9.88 -2.48
CA LEU A 332 20.15 9.92 -1.02
C LEU A 332 21.52 9.66 -0.35
N ASP A 333 22.36 8.80 -0.93
CA ASP A 333 23.73 8.58 -0.43
C ASP A 333 24.68 9.74 -0.75
N ARG A 334 24.42 10.48 -1.83
CA ARG A 334 25.21 11.67 -2.18
C ARG A 334 24.86 12.86 -1.31
N GLU A 335 23.59 13.02 -0.97
CA GLU A 335 23.08 14.12 -0.14
C GLU A 335 23.40 13.91 1.35
N GLN A 336 23.27 12.67 1.82
CA GLN A 336 23.36 12.37 3.24
C GLN A 336 24.40 11.31 3.56
N GLY A 337 25.36 10.97 2.69
CA GLY A 337 26.37 9.94 2.94
C GLY A 337 25.90 8.50 2.71
N SER A 338 26.84 7.63 2.34
CA SER A 338 26.58 6.22 2.00
C SER A 338 26.07 5.43 3.20
N ALA A 339 24.94 4.73 3.02
CA ALA A 339 24.41 3.78 4.01
C ALA A 339 25.33 2.57 4.28
N PHE A 340 26.34 2.33 3.43
CA PHE A 340 27.18 1.12 3.48
C PHE A 340 28.67 1.38 3.73
N ASN A 341 29.11 2.65 3.78
CA ASN A 341 30.48 2.95 4.18
C ASN A 341 30.53 3.15 5.69
N ARG A 342 31.20 2.23 6.38
CA ARG A 342 31.69 2.43 7.75
C ARG A 342 32.96 3.25 7.74
#